data_AF-A0A412FMY4-F1
#
_entry.id   AF-A0A412FMY4-F1
#
_cell.length_a   1.000
_cell.length_b   1.000
_cell.length_c   1.000
_cell.angle_alpha   90.00
_cell.angle_beta   90.00
_cell.angle_gamma   90.00
#
_symmetry.space_group_name_H-M   'P 1'
#
loop_
_entity.id
_entity.type
_entity.pdbx_description
1 polymer ?
#
loop_
_entity_poly.entity_id
_entity_poly.type
_entity_poly.pdbx_seq_one_letter_code
_entity_poly.pdbx_strand_id
1 'polypeptide(L)'
;HQIRQTAKEVVLECVRSHKPLVMEALDFEKKKSNMRYGNQKHNQMLSEFATKQIQEALERRCWKEGYGVIQVNPAYTSQIGREKYSRKMGCTVHMAASFVIARRGMGYQN
;
A
#
# COMPACT_ATOMS: atom_id res chain seq x y z
N HIS A 1 -16.00 0.79 11.38
CA HIS A 1 -16.47 -0.57 11.01
C HIS A 1 -15.85 -1.03 9.69
N GLN A 2 -15.90 -0.22 8.63
CA GLN A 2 -15.40 -0.55 7.28
C GLN A 2 -13.90 -0.92 7.20
N ILE A 3 -12.99 -0.14 7.82
CA ILE A 3 -11.53 -0.43 7.80
C ILE A 3 -11.22 -1.84 8.30
N ARG A 4 -11.89 -2.29 9.37
CA ARG A 4 -11.67 -3.63 9.94
C ARG A 4 -12.14 -4.74 9.00
N GLN A 5 -13.24 -4.50 8.30
CA GLN A 5 -13.78 -5.46 7.33
C GLN A 5 -12.87 -5.56 6.09
N THR A 6 -12.41 -4.42 5.56
CA THR A 6 -11.45 -4.42 4.45
C THR A 6 -10.12 -5.09 4.84
N ALA A 7 -9.59 -4.79 6.04
CA ALA A 7 -8.39 -5.46 6.54
C ALA A 7 -8.59 -6.98 6.67
N LYS A 8 -9.79 -7.43 7.08
CA LYS A 8 -10.15 -8.85 7.10
C LYS A 8 -10.06 -9.48 5.71
N GLU A 9 -10.63 -8.83 4.71
CA GLU A 9 -10.67 -9.34 3.34
C GLU A 9 -9.27 -9.41 2.72
N VAL A 10 -8.46 -8.38 2.90
CA VAL A 10 -7.06 -8.36 2.43
C VAL A 10 -6.26 -9.49 3.06
N VAL A 11 -6.33 -9.68 4.38
CA VAL A 11 -5.58 -10.75 5.05
C VAL A 11 -6.12 -12.13 4.68
N LEU A 12 -7.42 -12.28 4.45
CA LEU A 12 -7.98 -13.53 3.97
C LEU A 12 -7.41 -13.92 2.60
N GLU A 13 -7.12 -12.94 1.74
CA GLU A 13 -6.46 -13.19 0.46
C GLU A 13 -5.00 -13.63 0.64
N CYS A 14 -4.27 -13.07 1.61
CA CYS A 14 -2.96 -13.57 2.01
C CYS A 14 -3.02 -15.04 2.47
N VAL A 15 -4.03 -15.39 3.26
CA VAL A 15 -4.26 -16.76 3.74
C VAL A 15 -4.52 -17.71 2.58
N ARG A 16 -5.43 -17.34 1.66
CA ARG A 16 -5.79 -18.18 0.50
C ARG A 16 -4.64 -18.40 -0.47
N SER A 17 -3.82 -17.37 -0.66
CA SER A 17 -2.70 -17.40 -1.60
C SER A 17 -1.40 -17.90 -0.99
N HIS A 18 -1.36 -18.14 0.33
CA HIS A 18 -0.18 -18.47 1.10
C HIS A 18 0.98 -17.48 0.89
N LYS A 19 0.66 -16.19 0.83
CA LYS A 19 1.63 -15.12 0.58
C LYS A 19 1.61 -14.08 1.69
N PRO A 20 2.77 -13.51 2.05
CA PRO A 20 2.83 -12.41 3.00
C PRO A 20 2.15 -11.15 2.43
N LEU A 21 1.73 -10.25 3.31
CA LEU A 21 1.25 -8.94 2.91
C LEU A 21 2.45 -8.03 2.63
N VAL A 22 2.49 -7.40 1.46
CA VAL A 22 3.47 -6.36 1.14
C VAL A 22 2.74 -5.03 1.03
N MET A 23 3.21 -4.01 1.73
CA MET A 23 2.63 -2.68 1.69
C MET A 23 3.71 -1.60 1.75
N GLU A 24 3.34 -0.38 1.36
CA GLU A 24 4.23 0.76 1.47
C GLU A 24 4.43 1.17 2.93
N ALA A 25 5.68 1.50 3.29
CA ALA A 25 6.01 2.26 4.49
C ALA A 25 5.53 3.69 4.30
N LEU A 26 4.33 4.00 4.79
CA LEU A 26 3.75 5.34 4.66
C LEU A 26 4.45 6.27 5.66
N ASP A 27 5.52 6.92 5.21
CA ASP A 27 6.27 7.89 6.02
C ASP A 27 5.51 9.23 6.04
N PHE A 28 4.84 9.48 7.18
CA PHE A 28 3.94 10.62 7.37
C PHE A 28 4.67 11.96 7.40
N GLU A 29 5.92 12.00 7.85
CA GLU A 29 6.71 13.25 7.92
C GLU A 29 6.98 13.86 6.54
N LYS A 30 7.21 13.02 5.52
CA LYS A 30 7.43 13.47 4.12
C LYS A 30 6.15 13.92 3.43
N LYS A 31 4.98 13.40 3.82
CA LYS A 31 3.69 13.90 3.29
C LYS A 31 3.42 15.33 3.74
N LYS A 32 3.85 15.71 4.95
CA LYS A 32 3.68 17.04 5.55
C LYS A 32 4.29 18.17 4.71
N SER A 33 5.48 17.95 4.10
CA SER A 33 6.14 18.93 3.24
C SER A 33 5.46 19.07 1.88
N ASN A 34 5.02 17.96 1.27
CA ASN A 34 4.27 17.97 0.02
C ASN A 34 2.82 18.48 0.18
N MET A 35 2.21 18.32 1.37
CA MET A 35 0.88 18.86 1.67
C MET A 35 0.85 20.38 1.73
N ARG A 36 1.97 21.06 2.07
CA ARG A 36 2.05 22.52 2.06
C ARG A 36 1.88 23.16 0.67
N TYR A 37 2.10 22.39 -0.40
CA TYR A 37 2.00 22.85 -1.80
C TYR A 37 0.94 22.08 -2.62
N GLY A 38 0.13 21.23 -1.98
CA GLY A 38 -0.81 20.30 -2.64
C GLY A 38 -2.30 20.63 -2.46
N ASN A 39 -3.12 20.18 -3.42
CA ASN A 39 -4.56 20.45 -3.52
C ASN A 39 -5.34 19.96 -2.27
N GLN A 40 -5.97 20.89 -1.54
CA GLN A 40 -6.52 20.70 -0.19
C GLN A 40 -7.56 19.56 -0.08
N LYS A 41 -8.37 19.33 -1.13
CA LYS A 41 -9.35 18.22 -1.22
C LYS A 41 -8.70 16.83 -1.23
N HIS A 42 -7.53 16.68 -1.86
CA HIS A 42 -6.83 15.40 -1.93
C HIS A 42 -6.13 15.07 -0.59
N ASN A 43 -5.66 16.10 0.11
CA ASN A 43 -5.04 15.99 1.43
C ASN A 43 -6.06 15.60 2.52
N GLN A 44 -7.33 16.04 2.41
CA GLN A 44 -8.40 15.62 3.31
C GLN A 44 -8.74 14.12 3.19
N MET A 45 -8.68 13.55 1.97
CA MET A 45 -8.93 12.12 1.72
C MET A 45 -7.87 11.20 2.36
N LEU A 46 -6.67 11.71 2.60
CA LEU A 46 -5.50 10.98 3.12
C LEU A 46 -5.02 11.60 4.43
N SER A 47 -5.93 11.83 5.37
CA SER A 47 -5.52 12.17 6.73
C SER A 47 -4.51 11.13 7.22
N GLU A 48 -3.39 11.59 7.78
CA GLU A 48 -2.34 10.76 8.36
C GLU A 48 -2.95 9.78 9.38
N PHE A 49 -3.97 10.25 10.10
CA PHE A 49 -4.75 9.46 11.04
C PHE A 49 -5.52 8.29 10.40
N ALA A 50 -6.18 8.50 9.26
CA ALA A 50 -6.92 7.43 8.57
C ALA A 50 -5.97 6.37 8.01
N THR A 51 -4.86 6.81 7.45
CA THR A 51 -3.83 5.94 6.88
C THR A 51 -3.15 5.09 7.96
N LYS A 52 -2.81 5.70 9.10
CA LYS A 52 -2.25 4.99 10.27
C LYS A 52 -3.21 3.94 10.81
N GLN A 53 -4.50 4.27 10.94
CA GLN A 53 -5.51 3.30 11.38
C GLN A 53 -5.62 2.08 10.44
N ILE A 54 -5.52 2.28 9.13
CA ILE A 54 -5.53 1.18 8.15
C ILE A 54 -4.31 0.30 8.34
N GLN A 55 -3.12 0.90 8.46
CA GLN A 55 -1.87 0.15 8.67
C GLN A 55 -1.95 -0.68 9.95
N GLU A 56 -2.32 -0.08 11.08
CA GLU A 56 -2.43 -0.80 12.35
C GLU A 56 -3.50 -1.91 12.28
N ALA A 57 -4.60 -1.70 11.56
CA ALA A 57 -5.63 -2.72 11.39
C ALA A 57 -5.14 -3.92 10.57
N LEU A 58 -4.34 -3.68 9.53
CA LEU A 58 -3.71 -4.72 8.72
C LEU A 58 -2.66 -5.49 9.54
N GLU A 59 -1.74 -4.79 10.22
CA GLU A 59 -0.69 -5.41 11.04
C GLU A 59 -1.28 -6.29 12.14
N ARG A 60 -2.26 -5.78 12.91
CA ARG A 60 -2.94 -6.56 13.96
C ARG A 60 -3.63 -7.80 13.38
N ARG A 61 -4.21 -7.69 12.19
CA ARG A 61 -4.92 -8.82 11.58
C ARG A 61 -3.96 -9.86 11.00
N CYS A 62 -2.92 -9.43 10.31
CA CYS A 62 -1.84 -10.30 9.86
C CYS A 62 -1.21 -11.07 11.03
N TRP A 63 -0.92 -10.39 12.15
CA TRP A 63 -0.43 -11.02 13.37
C TRP A 63 -1.39 -12.11 13.88
N LYS A 64 -2.69 -11.81 13.94
CA LYS A 64 -3.71 -12.76 14.41
C LYS A 64 -3.77 -14.03 13.55
N GLU A 65 -3.58 -13.90 12.23
CA GLU A 65 -3.65 -15.02 11.28
C GLU A 65 -2.28 -15.69 11.04
N GLY A 66 -1.20 -15.20 11.67
CA GLY A 66 0.15 -15.75 11.55
C GLY A 66 0.89 -15.38 10.25
N TYR A 67 0.52 -14.27 9.60
CA TYR A 67 1.16 -13.80 8.37
C TYR A 67 2.07 -12.59 8.62
N GLY A 68 3.21 -12.56 7.92
CA GLY A 68 4.14 -11.43 7.96
C GLY A 68 3.64 -10.23 7.13
N VAL A 69 3.99 -9.03 7.59
CA VAL A 69 3.82 -7.77 6.84
C VAL A 69 5.21 -7.27 6.45
N ILE A 70 5.43 -7.07 5.14
CA ILE A 70 6.65 -6.52 4.58
C ILE A 70 6.38 -5.08 4.18
N GLN A 71 7.09 -4.15 4.81
CA GLN A 71 7.02 -2.74 4.45
C GLN A 71 8.12 -2.38 3.45
N VAL A 72 7.76 -1.70 2.37
CA VAL A 72 8.71 -1.27 1.32
C VAL A 72 8.68 0.24 1.14
N ASN A 73 9.77 0.79 0.61
CA ASN A 73 9.84 2.22 0.28
C ASN A 73 8.75 2.59 -0.75
N PRO A 74 7.88 3.59 -0.50
CA PRO A 74 6.85 4.03 -1.43
C PRO A 74 7.36 4.80 -2.65
N ALA A 75 8.64 5.17 -2.69
CA ALA A 75 9.16 6.11 -3.67
C ALA A 75 8.84 5.69 -5.12
N TYR A 76 8.12 6.57 -5.82
CA TYR A 76 7.84 6.50 -7.26
C TYR A 76 7.09 5.23 -7.74
N THR A 77 6.40 4.48 -6.87
CA THR A 77 5.67 3.25 -7.24
C THR A 77 4.63 3.47 -8.33
N SER A 78 3.88 4.58 -8.25
CA SER A 78 2.86 4.95 -9.24
C SER A 78 3.45 5.35 -10.59
N GLN A 79 4.55 6.11 -10.60
CA GLN A 79 5.25 6.52 -11.83
C GLN A 79 5.87 5.30 -12.52
N ILE A 80 6.63 4.49 -11.77
CA ILE A 80 7.23 3.25 -12.27
C ILE A 80 6.15 2.29 -12.78
N GLY A 81 5.06 2.14 -12.02
CA GLY A 81 3.91 1.32 -12.40
C GLY A 81 3.32 1.74 -13.75
N ARG A 82 3.06 3.04 -13.90
CA ARG A 82 2.53 3.63 -15.13
C ARG A 82 3.45 3.41 -16.33
N GLU A 83 4.73 3.72 -16.16
CA GLU A 83 5.71 3.69 -17.25
C GLU A 83 6.07 2.26 -17.69
N LYS A 84 6.28 1.34 -16.73
CA LYS A 84 6.77 -0.01 -17.02
C LYS A 84 5.65 -1.03 -17.22
N TYR A 85 4.50 -0.89 -16.54
CA TYR A 85 3.55 -1.99 -16.40
C TYR A 85 2.13 -1.69 -16.84
N SER A 86 1.58 -0.48 -16.64
CA SER A 86 0.16 -0.20 -16.95
C SER A 86 -0.21 -0.52 -18.40
N ARG A 87 0.57 -0.07 -19.39
CA ARG A 87 0.30 -0.35 -20.82
C ARG A 87 0.54 -1.82 -21.16
N LYS A 88 1.62 -2.41 -20.66
CA LYS A 88 2.01 -3.79 -20.95
C LYS A 88 1.02 -4.82 -20.38
N MET A 89 0.48 -4.54 -19.20
CA MET A 89 -0.44 -5.42 -18.47
C MET A 89 -1.91 -5.05 -18.66
N GLY A 90 -2.22 -3.96 -19.39
CA GLY A 90 -3.59 -3.48 -19.57
C GLY A 90 -4.29 -3.11 -18.26
N CYS A 91 -3.55 -2.65 -17.24
CA CYS A 91 -4.07 -2.41 -15.90
C CYS A 91 -4.00 -0.93 -15.47
N THR A 92 -4.81 -0.58 -14.47
CA THR A 92 -4.81 0.78 -13.93
C THR A 92 -3.47 1.13 -13.27
N VAL A 93 -3.18 2.43 -13.13
CA VAL A 93 -1.96 2.89 -12.46
C VAL A 93 -1.88 2.38 -11.02
N HIS A 94 -3.00 2.25 -10.32
CA HIS A 94 -3.04 1.71 -8.96
C HIS A 94 -2.67 0.22 -8.92
N MET A 95 -3.22 -0.59 -9.84
CA MET A 95 -2.84 -2.00 -9.95
C MET A 95 -1.37 -2.17 -10.32
N ALA A 96 -0.87 -1.34 -11.24
CA ALA A 96 0.54 -1.34 -11.61
C ALA A 96 1.45 -0.92 -10.44
N ALA A 97 1.03 0.05 -9.63
CA ALA A 97 1.75 0.44 -8.41
C ALA A 97 1.79 -0.70 -7.39
N SER A 98 0.65 -1.37 -7.14
CA SER A 98 0.57 -2.58 -6.29
C SER A 98 1.51 -3.67 -6.77
N PHE A 99 1.65 -3.85 -8.09
CA PHE A 99 2.59 -4.78 -8.67
C PHE A 99 4.06 -4.40 -8.39
N VAL A 100 4.41 -3.12 -8.50
CA VAL A 100 5.75 -2.62 -8.14
C VAL A 100 6.05 -2.84 -6.66
N ILE A 101 5.07 -2.57 -5.78
CA ILE A 101 5.18 -2.80 -4.33
C ILE A 101 5.46 -4.28 -4.06
N ALA A 102 4.67 -5.18 -4.66
CA ALA A 102 4.86 -6.62 -4.52
C ALA A 102 6.25 -7.07 -4.99
N ARG A 103 6.73 -6.58 -6.14
CA ARG A 103 8.07 -6.88 -6.66
C ARG A 103 9.17 -6.43 -5.69
N ARG A 104 9.05 -5.24 -5.10
CA ARG A 104 9.99 -4.74 -4.09
C ARG A 104 10.01 -5.63 -2.85
N GLY A 105 8.84 -6.10 -2.39
CA GLY A 105 8.75 -7.02 -1.26
C GLY A 105 9.42 -8.37 -1.52
N MET A 106 9.50 -8.78 -2.78
CA MET A 106 10.23 -9.98 -3.21
C MET A 106 11.74 -9.74 -3.44
N GLY A 107 12.24 -8.52 -3.21
CA GLY A 107 13.66 -8.18 -3.41
C GLY A 107 14.04 -7.81 -4.85
N TYR A 108 13.08 -7.70 -5.78
CA TYR A 108 13.39 -7.22 -7.13
C TYR A 108 13.63 -5.71 -7.13
N GLN A 109 14.80 -5.29 -7.59
CA GLN A 109 15.06 -3.89 -7.92
C GLN A 109 14.44 -3.58 -9.30
N ASN A 110 13.85 -2.39 -9.41
CA ASN A 110 13.08 -1.96 -10.59
C ASN A 110 13.93 -1.77 -11.83
#